data_AF-A0A835IW03-F1
#
_entry.id   AF-A0A835IW03-F1
#
_cell.length_a   1.000
_cell.length_b   1.000
_cell.length_c   1.000
_cell.angle_alpha   90.00
_cell.angle_beta   90.00
_cell.angle_gamma   90.00
#
_symmetry.space_group_name_H-M   'P 1'
#
loop_
_entity.id
_entity.type
_entity.pdbx_description
1 polymer ?
#
loop_
_entity_poly.entity_id
_entity_poly.type
_entity_poly.pdbx_seq_one_letter_code
_entity_poly.pdbx_strand_id
1 'polypeptide(L)'
;MLKTLGVIEELIWVKTNQLQQIIRTGRTGHWLNHSKEHCLVGIKGNPEINRNMDTDVVVAEVRETSRKPDEMYALLERSPGTRKLELFARMHNTHAGWISLGNQLNGVQLVDEGLRARYKAAYPDVKVHPSSPPRTSAMDIDSTPAQTSSSAYVEME
;
A
#
# COMPACT_ATOMS: atom_id res chain seq x y z
N MET A 1 24.11 10.14 -16.61
CA MET A 1 24.01 8.67 -16.72
C MET A 1 22.72 8.24 -16.02
N LEU A 2 21.67 7.89 -16.78
CA LEU A 2 20.44 7.33 -16.19
C LEU A 2 20.79 5.96 -15.61
N LYS A 3 20.84 5.84 -14.29
CA LYS A 3 21.02 4.55 -13.63
C LYS A 3 19.78 3.70 -13.91
N THR A 4 19.91 2.67 -14.75
CA THR A 4 18.86 1.69 -15.03
C THR A 4 18.51 0.92 -13.76
N LEU A 5 17.27 0.46 -13.65
CA LEU A 5 16.87 -0.47 -12.59
C LEU A 5 17.58 -1.81 -12.82
N GLY A 6 18.36 -2.28 -11.84
CA GLY A 6 18.98 -3.61 -11.88
C GLY A 6 18.15 -4.60 -11.07
N VAL A 7 17.81 -5.76 -11.64
CA VAL A 7 17.20 -6.86 -10.87
C VAL A 7 18.28 -7.47 -9.98
N ILE A 8 17.99 -7.59 -8.68
CA ILE A 8 18.93 -8.10 -7.68
C ILE A 8 18.45 -9.36 -6.98
N GLU A 9 17.14 -9.56 -6.87
CA GLU A 9 16.54 -10.69 -6.17
C GLU A 9 15.25 -11.13 -6.88
N GLU A 10 14.81 -12.34 -6.57
CA GLU A 10 13.56 -12.91 -7.04
C GLU A 10 12.79 -13.51 -5.87
N LEU A 11 11.69 -12.86 -5.47
CA LEU A 11 10.81 -13.37 -4.44
C LEU A 11 9.81 -14.36 -5.05
N ILE A 12 9.63 -15.50 -4.39
CA ILE A 12 8.73 -16.57 -4.81
C ILE A 12 7.56 -16.66 -3.85
N TRP A 13 6.35 -16.51 -4.38
CA TRP A 13 5.13 -16.87 -3.66
C TRP A 13 4.72 -18.30 -3.98
N VAL A 14 4.83 -19.20 -3.01
CA VAL A 14 4.28 -20.56 -3.05
C VAL A 14 2.81 -20.53 -2.65
N LYS A 15 1.97 -21.06 -3.54
CA LYS A 15 0.50 -21.00 -3.43
C LYS A 15 -0.03 -22.18 -2.62
N THR A 16 -0.66 -21.90 -1.48
CA THR A 16 -1.32 -22.91 -0.65
C THR A 16 -2.84 -22.77 -0.64
N ASN A 17 -3.54 -23.84 -0.28
CA ASN A 17 -4.96 -23.81 0.08
C ASN A 17 -5.14 -23.59 1.58
N GLN A 18 -6.40 -23.54 2.05
CA GLN A 18 -6.76 -23.39 3.47
C GLN A 18 -6.22 -24.50 4.40
N LEU A 19 -5.81 -25.63 3.82
CA LEU A 19 -5.19 -26.75 4.54
C LEU A 19 -3.66 -26.71 4.44
N GLN A 20 -3.08 -25.60 3.99
CA GLN A 20 -1.64 -25.39 3.80
C GLN A 20 -1.00 -26.36 2.78
N GLN A 21 -1.81 -26.96 1.90
CA GLN A 21 -1.32 -27.83 0.83
C GLN A 21 -1.05 -27.02 -0.44
N ILE A 22 0.02 -27.39 -1.16
CA ILE A 22 0.41 -26.72 -2.41
C ILE A 22 -0.68 -26.88 -3.48
N ILE A 23 -1.10 -25.76 -4.06
CA ILE A 23 -2.04 -25.74 -5.18
C ILE A 23 -1.32 -26.10 -6.47
N ARG A 24 -1.85 -27.10 -7.19
CA ARG A 24 -1.31 -27.59 -8.45
C ARG A 24 -2.23 -27.18 -9.59
N THR A 25 -2.07 -25.97 -10.11
CA THR A 25 -2.83 -25.55 -11.29
C THR A 25 -2.16 -26.01 -12.58
N GLY A 26 -2.88 -26.77 -13.39
CA GLY A 26 -2.49 -27.08 -14.77
C GLY A 26 -2.82 -25.90 -15.69
N ARG A 27 -1.99 -25.68 -16.71
CA ARG A 27 -2.24 -24.67 -17.75
C ARG A 27 -2.01 -25.31 -19.11
N THR A 28 -2.93 -25.08 -20.05
CA THR A 28 -2.81 -25.60 -21.42
C THR A 28 -1.47 -25.18 -22.02
N GLY A 29 -0.72 -26.16 -22.55
CA GLY A 29 0.61 -25.95 -23.13
C GLY A 29 1.79 -26.07 -22.16
N HIS A 30 1.56 -26.43 -20.90
CA HIS A 30 2.62 -26.63 -19.91
C HIS A 30 2.74 -28.10 -19.50
N TRP A 31 3.98 -28.58 -19.37
CA TRP A 31 4.28 -29.94 -18.90
C TRP A 31 4.30 -30.05 -17.36
N LEU A 32 4.49 -28.93 -16.67
CA LEU A 32 4.57 -28.86 -15.21
C LEU A 32 3.43 -28.01 -14.65
N ASN A 33 2.92 -28.38 -13.49
CA ASN A 33 1.91 -27.60 -12.78
C ASN A 33 2.52 -26.32 -12.20
N HIS A 34 1.79 -25.22 -12.31
CA HIS A 34 2.21 -23.95 -11.74
C HIS A 34 1.67 -23.84 -10.31
N SER A 35 2.61 -23.81 -9.36
CA SER A 35 2.32 -23.77 -7.92
C SER A 35 2.90 -22.55 -7.23
N LYS A 36 3.46 -21.62 -8.01
CA LYS A 36 4.09 -20.39 -7.52
C LYS A 36 3.92 -19.21 -8.47
N GLU A 37 4.06 -18.01 -7.93
CA GLU A 37 4.25 -16.76 -8.66
C GLU A 37 5.61 -16.15 -8.32
N HIS A 38 6.20 -15.44 -9.28
CA HIS A 38 7.50 -14.79 -9.16
C HIS A 38 7.31 -13.28 -9.03
N CYS A 39 8.09 -12.65 -8.16
CA CYS A 39 8.14 -11.21 -7.96
C CYS A 39 9.60 -10.74 -8.07
N LEU A 40 9.94 -10.10 -9.19
CA LEU A 40 11.29 -9.59 -9.41
C LEU A 40 11.53 -8.35 -8.55
N VAL A 41 12.66 -8.31 -7.85
CA VAL A 41 13.07 -7.20 -6.99
C VAL A 41 14.20 -6.44 -7.67
N GLY A 42 13.97 -5.15 -7.93
CA GLY A 42 14.94 -4.28 -8.58
C GLY A 42 15.46 -3.17 -7.65
N ILE A 43 16.71 -2.79 -7.84
CA ILE A 43 17.35 -1.66 -7.15
C ILE A 43 17.76 -0.60 -8.16
N LYS A 44 17.56 0.68 -7.79
CA LYS A 44 18.03 1.83 -8.56
C LYS A 44 18.84 2.74 -7.65
N GLY A 45 20.06 3.06 -8.06
CA GLY A 45 20.98 3.85 -7.22
C GLY A 45 21.60 3.00 -6.12
N ASN A 46 21.83 3.60 -4.95
CA ASN A 46 22.38 2.93 -3.78
C ASN A 46 21.57 3.32 -2.53
N PRO A 47 20.31 2.86 -2.40
CA PRO A 47 19.47 3.18 -1.25
C PRO A 47 19.99 2.47 0.01
N GLU A 48 19.85 3.15 1.14
CA GLU A 48 19.99 2.54 2.46
C GLU A 48 18.72 1.74 2.75
N ILE A 49 18.87 0.42 2.83
CA ILE A 49 17.77 -0.52 3.07
C ILE A 49 18.21 -1.56 4.09
N ASN A 50 17.26 -2.02 4.89
CA ASN A 50 17.47 -3.14 5.81
C ASN A 50 17.51 -4.44 4.99
N ARG A 51 18.72 -4.94 4.74
CA ARG A 51 18.94 -6.18 3.97
C ARG A 51 18.95 -7.39 4.90
N ASN A 52 18.69 -8.56 4.34
CA ASN A 52 18.86 -9.86 5.02
C ASN A 52 17.99 -10.04 6.27
N MET A 53 16.85 -9.34 6.36
CA MET A 53 15.87 -9.52 7.44
C MET A 53 14.89 -10.66 7.18
N ASP A 54 14.54 -10.90 5.91
CA ASP A 54 13.56 -11.91 5.49
C ASP A 54 14.15 -12.81 4.40
N THR A 55 13.50 -13.95 4.21
CA THR A 55 13.75 -14.86 3.10
C THR A 55 13.05 -14.43 1.82
N ASP A 56 13.49 -14.97 0.69
CA ASP A 56 12.92 -14.75 -0.64
C ASP A 56 11.70 -15.65 -0.96
N VAL A 57 11.20 -16.42 0.00
CA VAL A 57 10.03 -17.29 -0.17
C VAL A 57 8.88 -16.86 0.74
N VAL A 58 7.71 -16.65 0.14
CA VAL A 58 6.44 -16.45 0.83
C VAL A 58 5.56 -17.68 0.59
N VAL A 59 5.13 -18.33 1.66
CA VAL A 59 4.14 -19.42 1.61
C VAL A 59 2.82 -18.85 2.11
N ALA A 60 1.85 -18.70 1.22
CA ALA A 60 0.59 -18.04 1.56
C ALA A 60 -0.58 -18.54 0.74
N GLU A 61 -1.77 -18.44 1.32
CA GLU A 61 -3.00 -18.93 0.73
C GLU A 61 -3.41 -18.12 -0.51
N VAL A 62 -3.90 -18.83 -1.53
CA VAL A 62 -4.54 -18.17 -2.67
C VAL A 62 -5.92 -17.67 -2.27
N ARG A 63 -6.20 -16.42 -2.66
CA ARG A 63 -7.48 -15.75 -2.43
C ARG A 63 -8.17 -15.47 -3.76
N GLU A 64 -8.78 -14.30 -3.93
CA GLU A 64 -9.43 -13.91 -5.18
C GLU A 64 -8.43 -13.86 -6.35
N THR A 65 -8.94 -14.10 -7.56
CA THR A 65 -8.10 -14.11 -8.77
C THR A 65 -7.23 -12.86 -8.88
N SER A 66 -5.94 -13.09 -9.09
CA SER A 66 -4.86 -12.09 -9.19
C SER A 66 -4.45 -11.39 -7.89
N ARG A 67 -5.15 -11.60 -6.77
CA ARG A 67 -4.76 -11.03 -5.48
C ARG A 67 -3.46 -11.67 -5.00
N LYS A 68 -2.48 -10.81 -4.68
CA LYS A 68 -1.18 -11.18 -4.13
C LYS A 68 -1.28 -11.36 -2.61
N PRO A 69 -0.38 -12.11 -1.97
CA PRO A 69 -0.39 -12.32 -0.52
C PRO A 69 -0.11 -11.01 0.22
N ASP A 70 -0.87 -10.74 1.28
CA ASP A 70 -0.72 -9.51 2.07
C ASP A 70 0.61 -9.50 2.85
N GLU A 71 1.20 -10.68 3.06
CA GLU A 71 2.53 -10.88 3.66
C GLU A 71 3.62 -10.07 2.95
N MET A 72 3.43 -9.76 1.66
CA MET A 72 4.32 -8.87 0.91
C MET A 72 4.45 -7.49 1.54
N TYR A 73 3.37 -6.93 2.08
CA TYR A 73 3.42 -5.60 2.72
C TYR A 73 4.28 -5.64 3.98
N ALA A 74 4.18 -6.70 4.79
CA ALA A 74 4.98 -6.85 6.00
C ALA A 74 6.50 -6.88 5.68
N LEU A 75 6.90 -7.56 4.61
CA LEU A 75 8.29 -7.58 4.13
C LEU A 75 8.75 -6.16 3.73
N LEU A 76 7.92 -5.45 2.98
CA LEU A 76 8.24 -4.11 2.45
C LEU A 76 8.23 -3.03 3.54
N GLU A 77 7.42 -3.20 4.59
CA GLU A 77 7.36 -2.28 5.74
C GLU A 77 8.60 -2.34 6.64
N ARG A 78 9.40 -3.41 6.57
CA ARG A 78 10.68 -3.46 7.31
C ARG A 78 11.72 -2.47 6.80
N SER A 79 11.45 -1.77 5.69
CA SER A 79 12.24 -0.64 5.20
C SER A 79 11.67 0.69 5.75
N PRO A 80 12.19 1.19 6.88
CA PRO A 80 11.65 2.36 7.57
C PRO A 80 11.84 3.65 6.76
N GLY A 81 10.95 4.61 6.96
CA GLY A 81 11.10 5.98 6.43
C GLY A 81 10.98 6.12 4.91
N THR A 82 10.52 5.08 4.21
CA THR A 82 10.34 5.10 2.76
C THR A 82 8.93 5.51 2.35
N ARG A 83 8.82 6.27 1.25
CA ARG A 83 7.54 6.46 0.56
C ARG A 83 7.29 5.27 -0.36
N LYS A 84 6.12 4.66 -0.25
CA LYS A 84 5.78 3.43 -0.96
C LYS A 84 4.63 3.69 -1.94
N LEU A 85 4.72 3.09 -3.12
CA LEU A 85 3.77 3.25 -4.21
C LEU A 85 3.41 1.89 -4.77
N GLU A 86 2.12 1.59 -4.85
CA GLU A 86 1.60 0.42 -5.54
C GLU A 86 0.86 0.84 -6.80
N LEU A 87 1.21 0.21 -7.92
CA LEU A 87 0.57 0.41 -9.21
C LEU A 87 -0.38 -0.76 -9.52
N PHE A 88 -1.46 -0.47 -10.25
CA PHE A 88 -2.52 -1.42 -10.57
C PHE A 88 -3.29 -1.94 -9.35
N ALA A 89 -3.31 -1.14 -8.28
CA ALA A 89 -3.98 -1.47 -7.04
C ALA A 89 -5.51 -1.52 -7.17
N ARG A 90 -6.13 -2.41 -6.40
CA ARG A 90 -7.58 -2.48 -6.14
C ARG A 90 -7.87 -1.99 -4.73
N MET A 91 -9.16 -1.87 -4.37
CA MET A 91 -9.56 -1.40 -3.04
C MET A 91 -8.94 -2.21 -1.88
N HIS A 92 -8.74 -3.52 -2.05
CA HIS A 92 -8.12 -4.35 -1.00
C HIS A 92 -6.60 -4.16 -0.87
N ASN A 93 -5.96 -3.42 -1.78
CA ASN A 93 -4.53 -3.12 -1.74
C ASN A 93 -4.21 -1.82 -0.98
N THR A 94 -5.22 -1.04 -0.59
CA THR A 94 -4.98 0.23 0.10
C THR A 94 -4.42 -0.03 1.49
N HIS A 95 -3.24 0.48 1.77
CA HIS A 95 -2.52 0.26 3.02
C HIS A 95 -2.03 1.59 3.61
N ALA A 96 -1.99 1.69 4.93
CA ALA A 96 -1.42 2.86 5.60
C ALA A 96 0.05 3.04 5.21
N GLY A 97 0.46 4.28 4.92
CA GLY A 97 1.83 4.59 4.48
C GLY A 97 2.11 4.34 2.98
N TRP A 98 1.12 3.86 2.22
CA TRP A 98 1.23 3.63 0.78
C TRP A 98 0.40 4.62 -0.02
N ILE A 99 0.90 4.94 -1.21
CA ILE A 99 0.08 5.50 -2.29
C ILE A 99 -0.34 4.34 -3.18
N SER A 100 -1.64 4.13 -3.35
CA SER A 100 -2.18 3.10 -4.24
C SER A 100 -2.76 3.77 -5.48
N LEU A 101 -2.31 3.36 -6.66
CA LEU A 101 -2.82 3.85 -7.95
C LEU A 101 -3.40 2.69 -8.75
N GLY A 102 -4.66 2.83 -9.17
CA GLY A 102 -5.33 1.85 -10.01
C GLY A 102 -6.67 2.35 -10.50
N ASN A 103 -7.10 1.83 -11.64
CA ASN A 103 -8.38 2.19 -12.26
C ASN A 103 -9.60 1.51 -11.62
N GLN A 104 -9.38 0.61 -10.65
CA GLN A 104 -10.42 -0.06 -9.87
C GLN A 104 -10.53 0.49 -8.44
N LEU A 105 -9.93 1.65 -8.17
CA LEU A 105 -10.06 2.38 -6.92
C LEU A 105 -11.25 3.33 -6.96
N ASN A 106 -11.81 3.65 -5.79
CA ASN A 106 -12.97 4.53 -5.68
C ASN A 106 -12.55 6.00 -5.47
N GLY A 107 -12.34 6.71 -6.59
CA GLY A 107 -12.02 8.13 -6.59
C GLY A 107 -10.63 8.45 -6.05
N VAL A 108 -10.44 9.68 -5.55
CA VAL A 108 -9.15 10.18 -5.08
C VAL A 108 -9.22 10.44 -3.57
N GLN A 109 -8.41 9.71 -2.80
CA GLN A 109 -8.26 9.87 -1.36
C GLN A 109 -6.81 10.25 -1.03
N LEU A 110 -6.60 11.50 -0.59
CA LEU A 110 -5.28 12.05 -0.27
C LEU A 110 -5.31 12.67 1.13
N VAL A 111 -4.70 11.98 2.08
CA VAL A 111 -4.59 12.44 3.48
C VAL A 111 -3.40 13.37 3.70
N ASP A 112 -2.31 13.19 2.95
CA ASP A 112 -1.14 14.08 3.00
C ASP A 112 -1.50 15.46 2.44
N GLU A 113 -1.39 16.49 3.28
CA GLU A 113 -1.87 17.84 2.95
C GLU A 113 -1.09 18.46 1.79
N GLY A 114 0.24 18.25 1.75
CA GLY A 114 1.10 18.78 0.71
C GLY A 114 0.85 18.13 -0.66
N LEU A 115 0.64 16.81 -0.69
CA LEU A 115 0.25 16.08 -1.88
C LEU A 115 -1.15 16.48 -2.34
N ARG A 116 -2.11 16.58 -1.42
CA ARG A 116 -3.48 17.02 -1.72
C ARG A 116 -3.50 18.43 -2.32
N ALA A 117 -2.75 19.37 -1.75
CA ALA A 117 -2.65 20.75 -2.24
C ALA A 117 -2.08 20.80 -3.67
N ARG A 118 -0.96 20.10 -3.92
CA ARG A 118 -0.35 20.02 -5.25
C ARG A 118 -1.27 19.34 -6.27
N TYR A 119 -1.96 18.27 -5.86
CA TYR A 119 -2.90 17.56 -6.72
C TYR A 119 -4.07 18.46 -7.12
N LYS A 120 -4.69 19.18 -6.16
CA LYS A 120 -5.76 20.13 -6.44
C LYS A 120 -5.31 21.29 -7.32
N ALA A 121 -4.08 21.79 -7.15
CA ALA A 121 -3.54 22.83 -8.00
C ALA A 121 -3.37 22.36 -9.46
N ALA A 122 -3.00 21.09 -9.66
CA ALA A 122 -2.83 20.50 -10.99
C ALA A 122 -4.17 20.04 -11.63
N TYR A 123 -5.12 19.59 -10.81
CA TYR A 123 -6.40 19.02 -11.22
C TYR A 123 -7.55 19.65 -10.42
N PRO A 124 -7.88 20.93 -10.68
CA PRO A 124 -8.83 21.69 -9.86
C PRO A 124 -10.26 21.11 -9.87
N ASP A 125 -10.65 20.46 -10.96
CA ASP A 125 -12.02 19.94 -11.14
C ASP A 125 -12.23 18.55 -10.51
N VAL A 126 -11.17 17.89 -10.04
CA VAL A 126 -11.25 16.54 -9.46
C VAL A 126 -11.63 16.62 -7.98
N LYS A 127 -12.70 15.91 -7.60
CA LYS A 127 -13.10 15.78 -6.19
C LYS A 127 -12.08 14.91 -5.44
N VAL A 128 -11.52 15.46 -4.35
CA VAL A 128 -10.52 14.79 -3.50
C VAL A 128 -11.05 14.69 -2.07
N HIS A 129 -10.95 13.49 -1.49
CA HIS A 129 -11.31 13.21 -0.09
C HIS A 129 -10.07 12.98 0.79
N PRO A 130 -10.16 13.25 2.11
CA PRO A 130 -11.20 14.05 2.74
C PRO A 130 -11.16 15.49 2.19
N SER A 131 -12.32 16.18 2.26
CA SER A 131 -12.35 17.61 1.96
C SER A 131 -11.35 18.32 2.87
N SER A 132 -10.74 19.39 2.35
CA SER A 132 -9.89 20.24 3.19
C SER A 132 -10.76 20.76 4.34
N PRO A 133 -10.27 20.75 5.60
CA PRO A 133 -11.00 21.44 6.66
C PRO A 133 -11.28 22.87 6.19
N PRO A 134 -12.48 23.42 6.47
CA PRO A 134 -12.75 24.82 6.16
C PRO A 134 -11.62 25.64 6.78
N ARG A 135 -10.99 26.53 6.00
CA ARG A 135 -10.01 27.46 6.56
C ARG A 135 -10.74 28.20 7.68
N THR A 136 -10.36 27.98 8.93
CA THR A 136 -10.73 28.89 10.01
C THR A 136 -10.14 30.23 9.61
N SER A 137 -10.99 31.16 9.20
CA SER A 137 -10.58 32.53 8.98
C SER A 137 -9.91 32.99 10.28
N ALA A 138 -8.76 33.68 10.19
CA ALA A 138 -8.11 34.30 11.35
C ALA A 138 -8.96 35.44 11.98
N MET A 139 -10.27 35.48 11.69
CA MET A 139 -11.27 36.40 12.20
C MET A 139 -12.22 35.76 13.22
N ASP A 140 -12.16 34.44 13.46
CA ASP A 140 -12.97 33.77 14.49
C ASP A 140 -12.13 33.46 15.75
N ILE A 141 -11.33 34.44 16.20
CA ILE A 141 -10.89 34.48 17.59
C ILE A 141 -11.76 35.51 18.30
N ASP A 142 -12.50 34.98 19.26
CA ASP A 142 -13.23 35.64 20.35
C ASP A 142 -14.75 35.61 20.22
N SER A 143 -15.37 34.71 20.98
CA SER A 143 -16.52 34.97 21.87
C SER A 143 -17.26 33.67 22.20
N THR A 144 -16.85 32.93 23.23
CA THR A 144 -17.73 32.50 24.35
C THR A 144 -17.04 31.56 25.35
N PRO A 145 -17.41 31.62 26.65
CA PRO A 145 -16.62 31.09 27.74
C PRO A 145 -16.85 29.61 28.02
N ALA A 146 -15.90 29.02 28.75
CA ALA A 146 -15.88 27.65 29.23
C ALA A 146 -17.23 27.19 29.81
N GLN A 147 -17.76 26.09 29.26
CA GLN A 147 -18.70 25.23 29.97
C GLN A 147 -18.14 23.81 30.05
N THR A 148 -17.88 23.42 31.29
CA THR A 148 -17.53 22.09 31.72
C THR A 148 -18.72 21.15 31.49
N SER A 149 -18.53 20.07 30.73
CA SER A 149 -19.35 18.86 30.90
C SER A 149 -18.56 17.62 30.51
N SER A 150 -18.41 16.75 31.51
CA SER A 150 -17.84 15.40 31.43
C SER A 150 -18.62 14.48 30.50
N SER A 151 -17.91 13.65 29.71
CA SER A 151 -18.26 12.24 29.57
C SER A 151 -17.06 11.44 29.05
N ALA A 152 -16.73 10.38 29.78
CA ALA A 152 -15.71 9.41 29.47
C ALA A 152 -16.11 8.51 28.28
N TYR A 153 -15.15 8.11 27.45
CA TYR A 153 -15.15 6.82 26.76
C TYR A 153 -13.72 6.29 26.59
N VAL A 154 -13.63 4.97 26.65
CA VAL A 154 -12.48 4.11 26.97
C VAL A 154 -11.75 3.69 25.69
N GLU A 155 -10.42 3.75 25.67
CA GLU A 155 -9.58 3.00 24.73
C GLU A 155 -9.45 1.55 25.24
N MET A 156 -9.73 0.57 24.38
CA MET A 156 -9.32 -0.81 24.59
C MET A 156 -8.07 -1.07 23.76
N GLU A 157 -7.09 -1.70 24.42
CA GLU A 157 -5.84 -2.23 23.87
C GLU A 157 -6.03 -3.16 22.66
#